data_AF-A0A670XV61-F1
#
_entry.id   AF-A0A670XV61-F1
#
_cell.length_a   1.000
_cell.length_b   1.000
_cell.length_c   1.000
_cell.angle_alpha   90.00
_cell.angle_beta   90.00
_cell.angle_gamma   90.00
#
_symmetry.space_group_name_H-M   'P 1'
#
loop_
_entity.id
_entity.type
_entity.pdbx_description
1 polymer ?
#
loop_
_entity_poly.entity_id
_entity_poly.type
_entity_poly.pdbx_seq_one_letter_code
_entity_poly.pdbx_strand_id
1 'polypeptide(L)'
;MREIVHVQIGQCGNQIGAKFWEVISDEHGIDTTGNYHGDSPLQQERINVYFNEAYSHKYVPRAILVDLEPGTMDSVRSSKIGPLFRPDNFIHGIFCCNDDTSVSHLPVCY
;
A
#
# COMPACT_ATOMS: atom_id res chain seq x y z
N MET A 1 -6.54 -18.19 -11.50
CA MET A 1 -5.86 -17.40 -10.44
C MET A 1 -6.81 -16.30 -10.00
N ARG A 2 -6.80 -15.94 -8.72
CA ARG A 2 -7.59 -14.83 -8.18
C ARG A 2 -6.60 -13.79 -7.65
N GLU A 3 -6.76 -12.56 -8.06
CA GLU A 3 -5.91 -11.43 -7.65
C GLU A 3 -6.76 -10.49 -6.80
N ILE A 4 -6.17 -9.95 -5.75
CA ILE A 4 -6.84 -8.99 -4.86
C ILE A 4 -6.07 -7.68 -4.94
N VAL A 5 -6.79 -6.60 -5.22
CA VAL A 5 -6.27 -5.24 -5.12
C VAL A 5 -6.71 -4.66 -3.79
N HIS A 6 -5.75 -4.25 -2.97
CA HIS A 6 -6.02 -3.63 -1.67
C HIS A 6 -6.11 -2.12 -1.84
N VAL A 7 -7.21 -1.50 -1.41
CA VAL A 7 -7.37 -0.04 -1.44
C VAL A 7 -7.41 0.49 -0.02
N GLN A 8 -6.56 1.46 0.29
CA GLN A 8 -6.45 2.14 1.58
C GLN A 8 -6.83 3.58 1.37
N ILE A 9 -7.72 4.10 2.22
CA ILE A 9 -8.25 5.45 2.07
C ILE A 9 -8.18 6.16 3.43
N GLY A 10 -7.58 7.35 3.41
CA GLY A 10 -7.47 8.25 4.56
C GLY A 10 -6.41 7.84 5.59
N GLN A 11 -6.17 8.74 6.55
CA GLN A 11 -5.10 8.62 7.52
C GLN A 11 -5.16 7.30 8.33
N CYS A 12 -6.33 6.95 8.87
CA CYS A 12 -6.51 5.71 9.64
C CYS A 12 -6.34 4.46 8.76
N GLY A 13 -6.90 4.48 7.55
CA GLY A 13 -6.80 3.36 6.59
C GLY A 13 -5.36 3.11 6.15
N ASN A 14 -4.58 4.16 5.91
CA ASN A 14 -3.17 4.08 5.55
C ASN A 14 -2.31 3.56 6.71
N GLN A 15 -2.61 3.92 7.96
CA GLN A 15 -1.88 3.39 9.13
C GLN A 15 -2.12 1.90 9.37
N ILE A 16 -3.38 1.46 9.34
CA ILE A 16 -3.74 0.05 9.49
C ILE A 16 -3.19 -0.75 8.31
N GLY A 17 -3.36 -0.19 7.11
CA GLY A 17 -2.85 -0.76 5.89
C GLY A 17 -1.34 -0.98 5.91
N ALA A 18 -0.58 -0.03 6.44
CA ALA A 18 0.86 -0.18 6.59
C ALA A 18 1.22 -1.33 7.53
N LYS A 19 0.50 -1.49 8.65
CA LYS A 19 0.71 -2.62 9.56
C LYS A 19 0.33 -3.96 8.95
N PHE A 20 -0.77 -4.00 8.19
CA PHE A 20 -1.18 -5.19 7.45
C PHE A 20 -0.09 -5.65 6.46
N TRP A 21 0.46 -4.71 5.69
CA TRP A 21 1.53 -5.03 4.73
C TRP A 21 2.85 -5.41 5.40
N GLU A 22 3.17 -4.88 6.58
CA GLU A 22 4.34 -5.31 7.37
C GLU A 22 4.19 -6.78 7.78
N VAL A 23 3.03 -7.17 8.33
CA VAL A 23 2.77 -8.54 8.79
C VAL A 23 2.75 -9.54 7.63
N ILE A 24 2.07 -9.22 6.53
CA ILE A 24 1.98 -10.17 5.40
C ILE A 24 3.31 -10.33 4.67
N SER A 25 4.13 -9.28 4.62
CA SER A 25 5.48 -9.36 4.03
C SER A 25 6.38 -10.27 4.87
N ASP A 26 6.30 -10.15 6.20
CA ASP A 26 7.03 -11.03 7.14
C ASP A 26 6.57 -12.49 7.01
N GLU A 27 5.25 -12.73 6.93
CA GLU A 27 4.70 -14.08 6.75
C GLU A 27 5.17 -14.75 5.45
N HIS A 28 5.29 -13.97 4.36
CA HIS A 28 5.76 -14.45 3.06
C HIS A 28 7.29 -14.38 2.91
N GLY A 29 8.03 -13.90 3.93
CA GLY A 29 9.49 -13.75 3.88
C GLY A 29 9.97 -12.74 2.84
N ILE A 30 9.18 -11.69 2.57
CA ILE A 30 9.54 -10.62 1.65
C ILE A 30 10.16 -9.48 2.45
N ASP A 31 11.38 -9.10 2.09
CA ASP A 31 12.05 -7.95 2.69
C ASP A 31 11.41 -6.63 2.21
N THR A 32 11.66 -5.55 2.96
CA THR A 32 11.28 -4.16 2.66
C THR A 32 11.70 -3.69 1.27
N THR A 33 12.73 -4.31 0.69
CA THR A 33 13.21 -4.05 -0.67
C THR A 33 12.44 -4.82 -1.77
N GLY A 34 11.55 -5.73 -1.39
CA GLY A 34 10.76 -6.60 -2.28
C GLY A 34 11.45 -7.90 -2.67
N ASN A 35 12.58 -8.24 -2.03
CA ASN A 35 13.29 -9.51 -2.28
C ASN A 35 12.75 -10.61 -1.38
N TYR A 36 12.59 -11.82 -1.92
CA TYR A 36 12.19 -12.99 -1.15
C TYR A 36 13.40 -13.63 -0.45
N HIS A 37 13.29 -13.79 0.86
CA HIS A 37 14.26 -14.42 1.77
C HIS A 37 13.63 -15.56 2.58
N GLY A 38 12.49 -16.11 2.14
CA GLY A 38 11.83 -17.21 2.82
C GLY A 38 12.50 -18.57 2.58
N ASP A 39 12.31 -19.47 3.54
CA ASP A 39 12.87 -20.84 3.51
C ASP A 39 11.83 -21.89 3.08
N SER A 40 10.54 -21.52 2.99
CA SER A 40 9.45 -22.46 2.75
C SER A 40 8.78 -22.26 1.38
N PRO A 41 8.64 -23.32 0.56
CA PRO A 41 7.96 -23.23 -0.73
C PRO A 41 6.46 -22.89 -0.59
N LEU A 42 5.86 -23.12 0.57
CA LEU A 42 4.47 -22.73 0.86
C LEU A 42 4.29 -21.21 0.92
N GLN A 43 5.32 -20.46 1.30
CA GLN A 43 5.27 -18.98 1.33
C GLN A 43 5.26 -18.37 -0.07
N GLN A 44 5.82 -19.08 -1.05
CA GLN A 44 5.72 -18.69 -2.45
C GLN A 44 4.38 -19.12 -3.07
N GLU A 45 3.70 -20.10 -2.47
CA GLU A 45 2.42 -20.55 -2.93
C GLU A 45 1.39 -19.42 -2.75
N ARG A 46 0.80 -18.96 -3.85
CA ARG A 46 -0.24 -17.90 -3.86
C ARG A 46 0.23 -16.51 -3.41
N ILE A 47 1.54 -16.25 -3.36
CA ILE A 47 2.09 -14.88 -3.20
C ILE A 47 1.52 -13.90 -4.24
N ASN A 48 1.23 -14.41 -5.44
CA ASN A 48 0.61 -13.70 -6.54
C ASN A 48 -0.80 -13.14 -6.24
N VAL A 49 -1.45 -13.53 -5.15
CA VAL A 49 -2.77 -12.98 -4.77
C VAL A 49 -2.64 -11.51 -4.36
N TYR A 50 -1.63 -11.19 -3.56
CA TYR A 50 -1.41 -9.85 -2.99
C TYR A 50 -0.23 -9.11 -3.62
N PHE A 51 0.79 -9.85 -4.05
CA PHE A 51 1.98 -9.29 -4.68
C PHE A 51 1.96 -9.52 -6.17
N ASN A 52 2.56 -8.61 -6.91
CA ASN A 52 2.88 -8.74 -8.32
C ASN A 52 4.37 -9.05 -8.45
N GLU A 53 4.71 -10.14 -9.14
CA GLU A 53 6.09 -10.50 -9.42
C GLU A 53 6.61 -9.64 -10.59
N ALA A 54 7.53 -8.74 -10.29
CA ALA A 54 8.23 -7.95 -11.28
C ALA A 54 9.51 -8.66 -11.75
N TYR A 55 10.17 -8.06 -12.76
CA TYR A 55 11.45 -8.56 -13.26
C TYR A 55 12.49 -8.60 -12.12
N SER A 56 13.31 -9.66 -12.08
CA SER A 56 14.32 -9.92 -11.04
C SER A 56 13.79 -10.43 -9.68
N HIS A 57 12.69 -11.21 -9.66
CA HIS A 57 12.11 -11.77 -8.43
C HIS A 57 11.76 -10.72 -7.36
N LYS A 58 11.42 -9.52 -7.83
CA LYS A 58 11.01 -8.42 -6.97
C LYS A 58 9.48 -8.45 -6.82
N TYR A 59 9.01 -8.60 -5.60
CA TYR A 59 7.59 -8.63 -5.28
C TYR A 59 7.10 -7.23 -4.93
N VAL A 60 6.08 -6.76 -5.64
CA VAL A 60 5.47 -5.44 -5.44
C VAL A 60 4.02 -5.61 -4.98
N PRO A 61 3.62 -5.05 -3.84
CA PRO A 61 2.26 -5.16 -3.32
C PRO A 61 1.25 -4.48 -4.25
N ARG A 62 0.11 -5.14 -4.48
CA ARG A 62 -1.02 -4.61 -5.24
C ARG A 62 -1.89 -3.76 -4.32
N ALA A 63 -1.35 -2.64 -3.87
CA ALA A 63 -2.04 -1.69 -3.03
C ALA A 63 -2.18 -0.33 -3.72
N ILE A 64 -3.30 0.33 -3.50
CA ILE A 64 -3.52 1.74 -3.83
C ILE A 64 -3.72 2.48 -2.51
N LEU A 65 -2.94 3.52 -2.29
CA LEU A 65 -3.04 4.37 -1.11
C LEU A 65 -3.62 5.71 -1.55
N VAL A 66 -4.77 6.05 -1.00
CA VAL A 66 -5.49 7.29 -1.29
C VAL A 66 -5.52 8.13 -0.03
N ASP A 67 -5.02 9.36 -0.09
CA ASP A 67 -5.16 10.31 0.99
C ASP A 67 -5.48 11.71 0.46
N LEU A 68 -6.24 12.50 1.21
CA LEU A 68 -6.45 13.91 0.90
C LEU A 68 -5.42 14.80 1.59
N GLU A 69 -4.69 14.23 2.56
CA GLU A 69 -3.63 14.92 3.28
C GLU A 69 -2.24 14.46 2.81
N PRO A 70 -1.39 15.37 2.31
CA PRO A 70 -0.04 15.01 1.88
C PRO A 70 0.86 14.54 3.04
N GLY A 71 0.58 14.95 4.29
CA GLY A 71 1.38 14.60 5.47
C GLY A 71 1.38 13.10 5.80
N THR A 72 0.28 12.39 5.53
CA THR A 72 0.22 10.95 5.75
C THR A 72 1.16 10.19 4.81
N MET A 73 1.36 10.69 3.59
CA MET A 73 2.23 10.02 2.61
C MET A 73 3.67 9.96 3.08
N ASP A 74 4.19 11.04 3.67
CA ASP A 74 5.54 11.06 4.21
C ASP A 74 5.69 10.08 5.37
N SER A 75 4.64 9.93 6.17
CA SER A 75 4.60 8.94 7.25
C SER A 75 4.69 7.50 6.70
N VAL A 76 3.90 7.16 5.67
CA VAL A 76 3.97 5.83 5.05
C VAL A 76 5.30 5.62 4.32
N ARG A 77 5.84 6.63 3.64
CA ARG A 77 7.14 6.54 2.96
C ARG A 77 8.31 6.38 3.93
N SER A 78 8.23 6.99 5.11
CA SER A 78 9.20 6.78 6.20
C SER A 78 9.04 5.44 6.93
N SER A 79 7.92 4.74 6.70
CA SER A 79 7.70 3.43 7.30
C SER A 79 8.64 2.39 6.68
N LYS A 80 8.87 1.29 7.39
CA LYS A 80 9.75 0.20 6.93
C LYS A 80 9.37 -0.32 5.54
N ILE A 81 8.09 -0.34 5.22
CA ILE A 81 7.56 -0.84 3.94
C ILE A 81 7.41 0.27 2.88
N GLY A 82 7.75 1.51 3.19
CA GLY A 82 7.68 2.62 2.24
C GLY A 82 8.38 2.35 0.90
N PRO A 83 9.60 1.76 0.87
CA PRO A 83 10.31 1.43 -0.37
C PRO A 83 9.66 0.31 -1.20
N LEU A 84 8.76 -0.47 -0.59
CA LEU A 84 8.09 -1.61 -1.21
C LEU A 84 6.97 -1.14 -2.17
N PHE A 85 6.29 -0.05 -1.82
CA PHE A 85 5.24 0.53 -2.65
C PHE A 85 5.81 1.31 -3.83
N ARG A 86 5.14 1.23 -4.97
CA ARG A 86 5.47 2.10 -6.11
C ARG A 86 4.97 3.52 -5.83
N PRO A 87 5.75 4.55 -6.16
CA PRO A 87 5.30 5.94 -6.04
C PRO A 87 4.02 6.21 -6.85
N ASP A 88 3.83 5.49 -7.96
CA ASP A 88 2.66 5.60 -8.83
C ASP A 88 1.35 5.12 -8.17
N ASN A 89 1.44 4.35 -7.08
CA ASN A 89 0.28 3.82 -6.36
C ASN A 89 -0.25 4.79 -5.29
N PHE A 90 0.44 5.91 -5.08
CA PHE A 90 0.01 6.94 -4.14
C PHE A 90 -0.82 7.98 -4.88
N ILE A 91 -2.10 8.07 -4.50
CA ILE A 91 -3.02 9.08 -5.00
C ILE A 91 -3.26 10.06 -3.88
N HIS A 92 -2.92 11.33 -4.12
CA HIS A 92 -3.12 12.37 -3.12
C HIS A 92 -3.88 13.57 -3.65
N GLY A 93 -4.76 14.10 -2.80
CA GLY A 93 -5.41 15.39 -3.02
C GLY A 93 -4.43 16.55 -2.83
N ILE A 94 -4.75 17.70 -3.45
CA ILE A 94 -4.03 18.98 -3.23
C ILE A 94 -4.76 19.81 -2.15
N PHE A 95 -6.00 19.44 -1.81
CA PHE A 95 -6.83 20.14 -0.83
C PHE A 95 -7.00 19.29 0.43
N CYS A 96 -6.48 19.77 1.56
CA CYS A 96 -6.81 19.22 2.87
C CYS A 96 -8.30 19.41 3.11
N CYS A 97 -9.07 18.33 3.04
CA CYS A 97 -10.45 18.31 3.51
C CYS A 97 -10.39 18.12 5.03
N ASN A 98 -10.47 19.21 5.79
CA ASN A 98 -10.58 19.15 7.25
C ASN A 98 -11.90 18.46 7.60
N ASP A 99 -11.88 17.20 8.04
CA ASP A 99 -12.94 16.41 8.75
C ASP A 99 -14.44 16.70 8.45
N ASP A 100 -14.74 17.28 7.30
CA ASP A 100 -16.08 17.64 6.89
C ASP A 100 -16.54 16.57 5.91
N THR A 101 -17.37 15.67 6.43
CA THR A 101 -18.07 14.62 5.68
C THR A 101 -18.92 15.14 4.51
N SER A 102 -19.01 16.46 4.32
CA SER A 102 -19.68 17.13 3.21
C SER A 102 -18.83 17.26 1.93
N VAL A 103 -17.50 17.16 2.01
CA VAL A 103 -16.61 17.41 0.84
C VAL A 103 -16.42 16.15 -0.03
N SER A 104 -16.71 14.97 0.49
CA SER A 104 -16.53 13.70 -0.26
C SER A 104 -17.59 13.46 -1.34
N HIS A 105 -18.70 14.21 -1.34
CA HIS A 105 -19.82 13.95 -2.24
C HIS A 105 -19.93 14.89 -3.45
N LEU A 106 -19.35 16.09 -3.42
CA LEU A 106 -19.33 17.02 -4.56
C LEU A 106 -18.21 18.07 -4.41
N PRO A 107 -17.18 18.09 -5.27
CA PRO A 107 -16.47 19.32 -5.55
C PRO A 107 -17.29 20.06 -6.62
N VAL A 108 -18.26 20.88 -6.21
CA VAL A 108 -18.71 21.97 -7.09
C VAL A 108 -17.62 23.04 -7.02
N CYS A 109 -16.66 22.95 -7.94
CA CYS A 109 -15.82 24.08 -8.27
C CYS A 109 -16.72 25.18 -8.85
N TYR A 110 -16.86 26.30 -8.16
CA TYR A 110 -17.24 27.58 -8.74
C TYR A 110 -15.99 28.39 -9.05
#